data_AF-A0A3N4SJ06-F1
#
_entry.id   AF-A0A3N4SJ06-F1
#
_cell.length_a   1.000
_cell.length_b   1.000
_cell.length_c   1.000
_cell.angle_alpha   90.00
_cell.angle_beta   90.00
_cell.angle_gamma   90.00
#
_symmetry.space_group_name_H-M   'P 1'
#
loop_
_entity.id
_entity.type
_entity.pdbx_description
1 polymer ?
#
loop_
_entity_poly.entity_id
_entity_poly.type
_entity_poly.pdbx_seq_one_letter_code
_entity_poly.pdbx_strand_id
1 'polypeptide(L)'
;MIPADRRAFLHLAQRADGEQAAAGFFTMLAEGEELAAERLGAFMVACEVDQRRMQAYEPLPGCQAYPAYISWLALNAAPTDAVLAITANFATWGTYCARIAQGLRAHYGFTDEACAFFDFFAEPAPALDEQAEAAVRAGLDTGRLDTGSAYTYGRLLQAYEAMFWSALGEIP
;
A
#
# COMPACT_ATOMS: atom_id res chain seq x y z
N MET A 1 -2.82 -2.96 -9.13
CA MET A 1 -2.82 -2.41 -7.75
C MET A 1 -2.09 -1.08 -7.76
N ILE A 2 -0.76 -1.06 -7.97
CA ILE A 2 0.07 0.17 -7.97
C ILE A 2 -0.54 1.39 -8.70
N PRO A 3 -1.03 1.32 -9.96
CA PRO A 3 -1.63 2.50 -10.59
C PRO A 3 -2.96 2.96 -9.98
N ALA A 4 -3.71 2.05 -9.35
CA ALA A 4 -4.94 2.39 -8.62
C ALA A 4 -4.60 3.06 -7.29
N ASP A 5 -3.68 2.48 -6.52
CA ASP A 5 -3.25 3.02 -5.22
C ASP A 5 -2.60 4.39 -5.37
N ARG A 6 -1.70 4.56 -6.34
CA ARG A 6 -1.11 5.88 -6.69
C ARG A 6 -2.18 6.94 -6.97
N ARG A 7 -3.22 6.60 -7.76
CA ARG A 7 -4.31 7.54 -8.08
C ARG A 7 -5.14 7.87 -6.84
N ALA A 8 -5.42 6.88 -6.00
CA ALA A 8 -6.15 7.07 -4.77
C ALA A 8 -5.38 7.99 -3.79
N PHE A 9 -4.07 7.77 -3.63
CA PHE A 9 -3.22 8.62 -2.79
C PHE A 9 -3.10 10.05 -3.33
N LEU A 10 -2.91 10.24 -4.63
CA LEU A 10 -2.94 11.58 -5.24
C LEU A 10 -4.28 12.28 -5.00
N HIS A 11 -5.38 11.56 -5.09
CA HIS A 11 -6.70 12.13 -4.81
C HIS A 11 -6.89 12.49 -3.33
N LEU A 12 -6.40 11.66 -2.40
CA LEU A 12 -6.40 11.97 -0.97
C LEU A 12 -5.52 13.17 -0.64
N ALA A 13 -4.36 13.30 -1.28
CA ALA A 13 -3.49 14.46 -1.13
C ALA A 13 -4.21 15.76 -1.56
N GLN A 14 -4.95 15.71 -2.67
CA GLN A 14 -5.77 16.85 -3.12
C GLN A 14 -6.94 17.17 -2.18
N ARG A 15 -7.59 16.15 -1.61
CA ARG A 15 -8.69 16.32 -0.66
C ARG A 15 -8.24 16.83 0.70
N ALA A 16 -6.99 16.58 1.07
CA ALA A 16 -6.35 17.09 2.27
C ALA A 16 -5.93 18.57 2.15
N ASP A 17 -6.57 19.34 1.26
CA ASP A 17 -6.29 20.79 1.13
C ASP A 17 -6.55 21.50 2.47
N GLY A 18 -5.57 22.27 2.92
CA GLY A 18 -5.54 22.87 4.26
C GLY A 18 -5.13 21.93 5.41
N GLU A 19 -4.82 20.66 5.14
CA GLU A 19 -4.28 19.66 6.09
C GLU A 19 -2.86 19.24 5.65
N GLN A 20 -1.90 20.16 5.77
CA GLN A 20 -0.55 20.02 5.17
C GLN A 20 0.15 18.69 5.45
N ALA A 21 0.08 18.19 6.68
CA ALA A 21 0.70 16.91 7.06
C ALA A 21 0.02 15.70 6.39
N ALA A 22 -1.32 15.70 6.31
CA ALA A 22 -2.06 14.63 5.63
C ALA A 22 -1.80 14.67 4.11
N ALA A 23 -1.77 15.87 3.52
CA ALA A 23 -1.41 16.04 2.11
C ALA A 23 0.02 15.55 1.81
N GLY A 24 0.98 15.88 2.69
CA GLY A 24 2.36 15.41 2.61
C GLY A 24 2.48 13.89 2.73
N PHE A 25 1.80 13.28 3.69
CA PHE A 25 1.73 11.82 3.85
C PHE A 25 1.27 11.12 2.57
N PHE A 26 0.13 11.54 2.00
CA PHE A 26 -0.40 10.91 0.79
C PHE A 26 0.44 11.18 -0.47
N THR A 27 1.11 12.34 -0.54
CA THR A 27 2.05 12.63 -1.63
C THR A 27 3.23 11.66 -1.60
N MET A 28 3.83 11.42 -0.43
CA MET A 28 4.93 10.46 -0.28
C MET A 28 4.48 9.02 -0.60
N LEU A 29 3.25 8.63 -0.26
CA LEU A 29 2.73 7.32 -0.66
C LEU A 29 2.60 7.20 -2.18
N ALA A 30 2.09 8.24 -2.85
CA ALA A 30 1.99 8.24 -4.31
C ALA A 30 3.37 8.17 -5.00
N GLU A 31 4.38 8.84 -4.45
CA GLU A 31 5.78 8.74 -4.90
C GLU A 31 6.36 7.34 -4.65
N GLY A 32 6.05 6.74 -3.49
CA GLY A 32 6.43 5.37 -3.18
C GLY A 32 5.85 4.34 -4.16
N GLU A 33 4.60 4.50 -4.57
CA GLU A 33 3.96 3.67 -5.61
C GLU A 33 4.68 3.80 -6.97
N GLU A 34 5.17 4.99 -7.31
CA GLU A 34 5.93 5.22 -8.54
C GLU A 34 7.28 4.49 -8.51
N LEU A 35 8.02 4.62 -7.40
CA LEU A 35 9.27 3.88 -7.18
C LEU A 35 9.04 2.35 -7.16
N ALA A 36 7.94 1.89 -6.56
CA ALA A 36 7.57 0.48 -6.54
C ALA A 36 7.30 -0.04 -7.97
N ALA A 37 6.62 0.75 -8.82
CA ALA A 37 6.39 0.38 -10.22
C ALA A 37 7.70 0.19 -10.99
N GLU A 38 8.68 1.08 -10.79
CA GLU A 38 9.99 0.99 -11.44
C GLU A 38 10.74 -0.30 -11.04
N ARG A 39 10.69 -0.66 -9.76
CA ARG A 39 11.36 -1.85 -9.22
C ARG A 39 10.68 -3.17 -9.60
N LEU A 40 9.41 -3.14 -10.00
CA LEU A 40 8.65 -4.35 -10.32
C LEU A 40 9.15 -5.06 -11.60
N GLY A 41 9.78 -4.32 -12.51
CA GLY A 41 10.25 -4.87 -13.80
C GLY A 41 11.23 -6.04 -13.64
N ALA A 42 12.21 -5.92 -12.74
CA ALA A 42 13.19 -6.97 -12.50
C ALA A 42 12.56 -8.24 -11.90
N PHE A 43 11.59 -8.07 -10.99
CA PHE A 43 10.83 -9.19 -10.44
C PHE A 43 10.03 -9.92 -11.52
N MET A 44 9.36 -9.18 -12.42
CA MET A 44 8.60 -9.79 -13.51
C MET A 44 9.48 -10.58 -14.48
N VAL A 45 10.69 -10.08 -14.79
CA VAL A 45 11.67 -10.81 -15.61
C VAL A 45 12.08 -12.11 -14.93
N ALA A 46 12.39 -12.07 -13.63
CA ALA A 46 12.74 -13.25 -12.85
C ALA A 46 11.59 -14.27 -12.73
N CYS A 47 10.34 -13.82 -12.80
CA CYS A 47 9.14 -14.67 -12.86
C CYS A 47 8.76 -15.13 -14.28
N GLU A 48 9.58 -14.80 -15.29
CA GLU A 48 9.33 -15.10 -16.71
C GLU A 48 7.93 -14.60 -17.16
N VAL A 49 7.55 -13.41 -16.72
CA VAL A 49 6.29 -12.75 -17.08
C VAL A 49 6.55 -11.84 -18.28
N ASP A 50 6.10 -12.26 -19.46
CA ASP A 50 6.13 -11.45 -20.68
C ASP A 50 4.86 -10.58 -20.85
N GLN A 51 4.88 -9.65 -21.80
CA GLN A 51 3.74 -8.76 -22.05
C GLN A 51 2.46 -9.52 -22.45
N ARG A 52 2.58 -10.65 -23.13
CA ARG A 52 1.43 -11.45 -23.55
C ARG A 52 0.73 -12.05 -22.32
N ARG A 53 1.51 -12.61 -21.39
CA ARG A 53 1.03 -13.18 -20.14
C ARG A 53 0.42 -12.10 -19.25
N MET A 54 0.99 -10.89 -19.23
CA MET A 54 0.37 -9.75 -18.54
C MET A 54 -0.98 -9.36 -19.13
N GLN A 55 -1.10 -9.25 -20.46
CA GLN A 55 -2.34 -8.84 -21.12
C GLN A 55 -3.45 -9.88 -21.00
N ALA A 56 -3.08 -11.16 -20.92
CA ALA A 56 -4.02 -12.26 -20.74
C ALA A 56 -4.39 -12.52 -19.27
N TYR A 57 -3.73 -11.84 -18.31
CA TYR A 57 -3.95 -12.07 -16.90
C TYR A 57 -5.29 -11.49 -16.45
N GLU A 58 -6.20 -12.37 -16.02
CA GLU A 58 -7.42 -11.98 -15.34
C GLU A 58 -7.15 -11.85 -13.83
N PRO A 59 -7.35 -10.67 -13.22
CA PRO A 59 -7.10 -10.50 -11.80
C PRO A 59 -8.05 -11.32 -10.93
N LEU A 60 -7.52 -11.96 -9.89
CA LEU A 60 -8.36 -12.61 -8.89
C LEU A 60 -9.21 -11.58 -8.13
N PRO A 61 -10.52 -11.78 -7.97
CA PRO A 61 -11.39 -10.85 -7.26
C PRO A 61 -10.91 -10.54 -5.83
N GLY A 62 -10.48 -11.57 -5.09
CA GLY A 62 -9.94 -11.39 -3.74
C GLY A 62 -8.68 -10.52 -3.70
N CYS A 63 -7.85 -10.56 -4.75
CA CYS A 63 -6.69 -9.67 -4.88
C CYS A 63 -7.06 -8.23 -5.27
N GLN A 64 -8.30 -7.96 -5.69
CA GLN A 64 -8.76 -6.61 -6.01
C GLN A 64 -9.47 -5.93 -4.82
N ALA A 65 -9.80 -6.66 -3.75
CA ALA A 65 -10.56 -6.13 -2.62
C ALA A 65 -9.83 -4.97 -1.92
N TYR A 66 -8.54 -5.13 -1.62
CA TYR A 66 -7.72 -4.10 -0.98
C TYR A 66 -7.60 -2.81 -1.81
N PRO A 67 -7.14 -2.82 -3.08
CA PRO A 67 -7.03 -1.58 -3.87
C PRO A 67 -8.39 -0.94 -4.18
N ALA A 68 -9.46 -1.74 -4.28
CA ALA A 68 -10.82 -1.21 -4.37
C ALA A 68 -11.22 -0.46 -3.10
N TYR A 69 -10.83 -0.96 -1.93
CA TYR A 69 -11.10 -0.31 -0.66
C TYR A 69 -10.25 0.94 -0.44
N ILE A 70 -8.98 0.95 -0.84
CA ILE A 70 -8.15 2.17 -0.87
C ILE A 70 -8.81 3.24 -1.75
N SER A 71 -9.33 2.85 -2.92
CA SER A 71 -10.08 3.76 -3.79
C SER A 71 -11.38 4.27 -3.13
N TRP A 72 -12.07 3.41 -2.37
CA TRP A 72 -13.25 3.81 -1.59
C TRP A 72 -12.88 4.81 -0.49
N LEU A 73 -11.79 4.59 0.25
CA LEU A 73 -11.30 5.54 1.26
C LEU A 73 -10.98 6.89 0.62
N ALA A 74 -10.32 6.88 -0.54
CA ALA A 74 -9.99 8.12 -1.25
C ALA A 74 -11.23 8.95 -1.63
N LEU A 75 -12.33 8.29 -1.97
CA LEU A 75 -13.57 8.97 -2.36
C LEU A 75 -14.42 9.39 -1.16
N ASN A 76 -14.39 8.64 -0.05
CA ASN A 76 -15.41 8.74 0.99
C ASN A 76 -14.88 9.12 2.38
N ALA A 77 -13.65 8.77 2.72
CA ALA A 77 -13.12 9.05 4.06
C ALA A 77 -12.68 10.52 4.22
N ALA A 78 -12.64 10.98 5.46
CA ALA A 78 -11.85 12.14 5.81
C ALA A 78 -10.36 11.80 5.64
N PRO A 79 -9.52 12.70 5.11
CA PRO A 79 -8.11 12.40 4.88
C PRO A 79 -7.36 11.95 6.14
N THR A 80 -7.59 12.61 7.28
CA THR A 80 -6.96 12.27 8.55
C THR A 80 -7.39 10.91 9.11
N ASP A 81 -8.66 10.51 8.95
CA ASP A 81 -9.12 9.16 9.28
C ASP A 81 -8.41 8.10 8.43
N ALA A 82 -8.26 8.39 7.13
CA ALA A 82 -7.58 7.51 6.20
C ALA A 82 -6.08 7.38 6.51
N VAL A 83 -5.40 8.46 6.93
CA VAL A 83 -4.01 8.40 7.40
C VAL A 83 -3.88 7.38 8.53
N LEU A 84 -4.67 7.53 9.60
CA LEU A 84 -4.57 6.64 10.76
C LEU A 84 -4.87 5.18 10.37
N ALA A 85 -5.89 4.96 9.55
CA ALA A 85 -6.28 3.63 9.10
C ALA A 85 -5.17 2.95 8.27
N ILE A 86 -4.56 3.68 7.32
CA ILE A 86 -3.54 3.15 6.41
C ILE A 86 -2.21 2.92 7.16
N THR A 87 -1.79 3.86 8.01
CA THR A 87 -0.55 3.72 8.79
C THR A 87 -0.57 2.48 9.67
N ALA A 88 -1.72 2.15 10.28
CA ALA A 88 -1.87 0.93 11.08
C ALA A 88 -1.66 -0.37 10.27
N ASN A 89 -1.80 -0.33 8.93
CA ASN A 89 -1.60 -1.49 8.06
C ASN A 89 -0.13 -1.69 7.66
N PHE A 90 0.67 -0.62 7.53
CA PHE A 90 2.03 -0.70 6.95
C PHE A 90 3.02 -1.57 7.73
N ALA A 91 2.95 -1.60 9.06
CA ALA A 91 3.85 -2.42 9.87
C ALA A 91 3.78 -3.91 9.49
N THR A 92 2.60 -4.37 9.06
CA THR A 92 2.37 -5.76 8.67
C THR A 92 2.90 -6.03 7.26
N TRP A 93 2.62 -5.14 6.32
CA TRP A 93 3.09 -5.21 4.93
C TRP A 93 4.60 -5.35 4.81
N GLY A 94 5.38 -4.48 5.47
CA GLY A 94 6.84 -4.53 5.39
C GLY A 94 7.44 -5.84 5.91
N THR A 95 6.83 -6.42 6.95
CA THR A 95 7.24 -7.73 7.48
C THR A 95 7.00 -8.85 6.46
N TYR A 96 5.90 -8.82 5.70
CA TYR A 96 5.65 -9.80 4.65
C TYR A 96 6.61 -9.64 3.49
N CYS A 97 6.85 -8.42 3.03
CA CYS A 97 7.80 -8.14 1.96
C CYS A 97 9.20 -8.66 2.30
N ALA A 98 9.70 -8.40 3.52
CA ALA A 98 10.98 -8.92 3.98
C ALA A 98 11.06 -10.46 3.89
N ARG A 99 10.01 -11.15 4.34
CA ARG A 99 9.95 -12.62 4.33
C ARG A 99 9.86 -13.18 2.92
N ILE A 100 9.10 -12.54 2.04
CA ILE A 100 9.01 -12.93 0.62
C ILE A 100 10.37 -12.77 -0.04
N ALA A 101 11.02 -11.62 0.11
CA ALA A 101 12.33 -11.34 -0.47
C ALA A 101 13.40 -12.35 0.00
N GLN A 102 13.39 -12.70 1.28
CA GLN A 102 14.27 -13.73 1.84
C GLN A 102 13.99 -15.11 1.22
N GLY A 103 12.71 -15.51 1.11
CA GLY A 103 12.30 -16.79 0.55
C GLY A 103 12.65 -16.93 -0.94
N LEU A 104 12.44 -15.88 -1.72
CA LEU A 104 12.78 -15.82 -3.15
C LEU A 104 14.27 -16.06 -3.39
N ARG A 105 15.13 -15.40 -2.61
CA ARG A 105 16.59 -15.61 -2.68
C ARG A 105 16.97 -17.04 -2.27
N ALA A 106 16.48 -17.48 -1.11
CA ALA A 106 16.91 -18.74 -0.50
C ALA A 106 16.45 -19.99 -1.26
N HIS A 107 15.26 -19.95 -1.86
CA HIS A 107 14.63 -21.14 -2.44
C HIS A 107 14.50 -21.10 -3.96
N TYR A 108 14.55 -19.92 -4.57
CA TYR A 108 14.33 -19.75 -6.01
C TYR A 108 15.50 -19.10 -6.74
N GLY A 109 16.57 -18.70 -6.02
CA GLY A 109 17.78 -18.14 -6.63
C GLY A 109 17.59 -16.73 -7.22
N PHE A 110 16.57 -16.00 -6.77
CA PHE A 110 16.32 -14.63 -7.23
C PHE A 110 17.47 -13.71 -6.80
N THR A 111 17.83 -12.76 -7.67
CA THR A 111 18.87 -11.76 -7.40
C THR A 111 18.35 -10.66 -6.48
N ASP A 112 19.26 -9.84 -5.94
CA ASP A 112 18.87 -8.65 -5.16
C ASP A 112 18.05 -7.67 -6.01
N GLU A 113 18.39 -7.51 -7.29
CA GLU A 113 17.64 -6.67 -8.22
C GLU A 113 16.20 -7.18 -8.41
N ALA A 114 16.01 -8.50 -8.55
CA ALA A 114 14.68 -9.10 -8.66
C ALA A 114 13.86 -9.00 -7.36
N CYS A 115 14.53 -8.82 -6.21
CA CYS A 115 13.86 -8.67 -4.90
C CYS A 115 13.65 -7.20 -4.51
N ALA A 116 14.19 -6.23 -5.26
CA ALA A 116 14.22 -4.82 -4.91
C ALA A 116 12.83 -4.19 -4.65
N PHE A 117 11.78 -4.70 -5.30
CA PHE A 117 10.39 -4.32 -5.02
C PHE A 117 9.98 -4.65 -3.58
N PHE A 118 10.29 -5.85 -3.12
CA PHE A 118 9.95 -6.28 -1.76
C PHE A 118 10.88 -5.62 -0.73
N ASP A 119 12.18 -5.51 -1.04
CA ASP A 119 13.12 -4.85 -0.14
C ASP A 119 12.74 -3.38 0.10
N PHE A 120 12.23 -2.68 -0.93
CA PHE A 120 11.73 -1.31 -0.81
C PHE A 120 10.68 -1.16 0.31
N PHE A 121 9.69 -2.06 0.33
CA PHE A 121 8.62 -2.03 1.33
C PHE A 121 9.03 -2.62 2.69
N ALA A 122 10.11 -3.42 2.72
CA ALA A 122 10.67 -3.97 3.94
C ALA A 122 11.50 -2.95 4.73
N GLU A 123 12.02 -1.92 4.05
CA GLU A 123 12.81 -0.86 4.69
C GLU A 123 11.92 0.07 5.54
N PRO A 124 12.36 0.45 6.76
CA PRO A 124 11.66 1.46 7.54
C PRO A 124 11.57 2.79 6.79
N ALA A 125 10.46 3.52 6.97
CA ALA A 125 10.23 4.83 6.36
C ALA A 125 10.00 5.92 7.43
N PRO A 126 11.03 6.37 8.17
CA PRO A 126 10.86 7.32 9.28
C PRO A 126 10.17 8.63 8.88
N ALA A 127 10.47 9.16 7.69
CA ALA A 127 9.83 10.37 7.19
C ALA A 127 8.32 10.18 6.95
N LEU A 128 7.90 8.98 6.54
CA LEU A 128 6.49 8.63 6.40
C LEU A 128 5.80 8.53 7.76
N ASP A 129 6.47 7.91 8.73
CA ASP A 129 5.98 7.80 10.11
C ASP A 129 5.82 9.18 10.76
N GLU A 130 6.77 10.09 10.56
CA GLU A 130 6.72 11.48 11.05
C GLU A 130 5.53 12.25 10.45
N GLN A 131 5.28 12.12 9.14
CA GLN A 131 4.11 12.76 8.51
C GLN A 131 2.79 12.15 8.98
N ALA A 132 2.73 10.84 9.18
CA ALA A 132 1.57 10.17 9.74
C ALA A 132 1.28 10.68 11.17
N GLU A 133 2.29 10.74 12.04
CA GLU A 133 2.16 11.25 13.40
C GLU A 133 1.69 12.71 13.40
N ALA A 134 2.30 13.56 12.57
CA ALA A 134 1.92 14.97 12.45
C ALA A 134 0.46 15.14 11.98
N ALA A 135 0.03 14.35 10.99
CA ALA A 135 -1.33 14.39 10.47
C ALA A 135 -2.35 13.91 11.52
N VAL A 136 -2.07 12.81 12.21
CA VAL A 136 -2.93 12.29 13.29
C VAL A 136 -3.03 13.29 14.43
N ARG A 137 -1.91 13.88 14.86
CA ARG A 137 -1.90 14.92 15.90
C ARG A 137 -2.74 16.13 15.50
N ALA A 138 -2.53 16.66 14.29
CA ALA A 138 -3.31 17.79 13.78
C ALA A 138 -4.82 17.45 13.69
N GLY A 139 -5.16 16.23 13.27
CA GLY A 139 -6.53 15.74 13.22
C GLY A 139 -7.19 15.66 14.60
N LEU A 140 -6.46 15.22 15.63
CA LEU A 140 -6.92 15.22 17.03
C LEU A 140 -7.11 16.66 17.55
N ASP A 141 -6.11 17.52 17.37
CA ASP A 141 -6.10 18.89 17.88
C ASP A 141 -7.24 19.74 17.28
N THR A 142 -7.58 19.49 16.01
CA THR A 142 -8.64 20.20 15.28
C THR A 142 -10.00 19.53 15.38
N GLY A 143 -10.10 18.34 15.97
CA GLY A 143 -11.32 17.55 16.04
C GLY A 143 -11.81 17.01 14.70
N ARG A 144 -10.95 16.98 13.67
CA ARG A 144 -11.27 16.43 12.34
C ARG A 144 -11.15 14.91 12.27
N LEU A 145 -10.32 14.33 13.13
CA LEU A 145 -10.10 12.89 13.19
C LEU A 145 -11.24 12.21 13.97
N ASP A 146 -12.00 11.36 13.30
CA ASP A 146 -12.90 10.40 13.93
C ASP A 146 -12.18 9.06 14.15
N THR A 147 -11.72 8.85 15.38
CA THR A 147 -11.03 7.62 15.78
C THR A 147 -11.88 6.35 15.62
N GLY A 148 -13.21 6.44 15.71
CA GLY A 148 -14.12 5.30 15.51
C GLY A 148 -14.20 4.88 14.04
N SER A 149 -14.32 5.86 13.16
CA SER A 149 -14.27 5.66 11.71
C SER A 149 -12.90 5.13 11.28
N ALA A 150 -11.81 5.77 11.72
CA ALA A 150 -10.44 5.33 11.43
C ALA A 150 -10.16 3.88 11.90
N TYR A 151 -10.62 3.50 13.09
CA TYR A 151 -10.51 2.14 13.59
C TYR A 151 -11.26 1.13 12.71
N THR A 152 -12.48 1.46 12.30
CA THR A 152 -13.29 0.63 11.42
C THR A 152 -12.60 0.45 10.06
N TYR A 153 -12.07 1.53 9.49
CA TYR A 153 -11.33 1.50 8.23
C TYR A 153 -10.07 0.65 8.31
N GLY A 154 -9.28 0.79 9.37
CA GLY A 154 -8.08 -0.03 9.60
C GLY A 154 -8.41 -1.53 9.70
N ARG A 155 -9.49 -1.89 10.40
CA ARG A 155 -9.95 -3.29 10.46
C ARG A 155 -10.36 -3.85 9.10
N LEU A 156 -11.02 -3.04 8.28
CA LEU A 156 -11.43 -3.44 6.93
C LEU A 156 -10.20 -3.60 6.02
N LEU A 157 -9.21 -2.71 6.09
CA LEU A 157 -7.94 -2.86 5.37
C LEU A 157 -7.27 -4.20 5.68
N GLN A 158 -7.13 -4.55 6.96
CA GLN A 158 -6.56 -5.84 7.37
C GLN A 158 -7.37 -7.04 6.86
N ALA A 159 -8.71 -6.95 6.90
CA ALA A 159 -9.57 -8.01 6.38
C ALA A 159 -9.44 -8.18 4.86
N TYR A 160 -9.34 -7.09 4.11
CA TYR A 160 -9.13 -7.14 2.66
C TYR A 160 -7.73 -7.57 2.27
N GLU A 161 -6.70 -7.23 3.06
CA GLU A 161 -5.35 -7.78 2.90
C GLU A 161 -5.33 -9.30 3.14
N ALA A 162 -6.01 -9.79 4.19
CA ALA A 162 -6.14 -11.23 4.42
C ALA A 162 -6.85 -11.94 3.25
N MET A 163 -7.83 -11.28 2.62
CA MET A 163 -8.53 -11.78 1.44
C MET A 163 -7.61 -11.88 0.22
N PHE A 164 -6.69 -10.92 0.05
CA PHE A 164 -5.64 -10.98 -0.97
C PHE A 164 -4.77 -12.22 -0.81
N TRP A 165 -4.24 -12.45 0.40
CA TRP A 165 -3.39 -13.61 0.68
C TRP A 165 -4.12 -14.94 0.55
N SER A 166 -5.38 -15.00 0.98
CA SER A 166 -6.22 -16.20 0.85
C SER A 166 -6.47 -16.54 -0.61
N ALA A 167 -6.80 -15.55 -1.45
CA ALA A 167 -7.03 -15.77 -2.87
C ALA A 167 -5.78 -16.26 -3.61
N LEU A 168 -4.59 -15.79 -3.23
CA LEU A 168 -3.33 -16.31 -3.78
C LEU A 168 -3.08 -17.78 -3.38
N GLY A 169 -3.45 -18.16 -2.15
CA GLY A 169 -3.29 -19.53 -1.67
C GLY A 169 -4.25 -20.55 -2.28
N GLU A 170 -5.33 -20.10 -2.93
CA GLU A 170 -6.31 -20.94 -3.62
C GLU A 170 -5.94 -21.24 -5.09
N ILE A 171 -4.87 -20.62 -5.61
CA ILE A 171 -4.38 -20.88 -6.96
C ILE A 171 -3.78 -22.30 -7.00
N PRO A 172 -4.18 -23.15 -7.98
CA PRO A 172 -3.65 -24.51 -8.15
C PRO A 172 -2.15 -24.61 -8.41
#